data_AF-A0A927NR77-F1
#
_entry.id   AF-A0A927NR77-F1
#
_cell.length_a   1.000
_cell.length_b   1.000
_cell.length_c   1.000
_cell.angle_alpha   90.00
_cell.angle_beta   90.00
_cell.angle_gamma   90.00
#
_symmetry.space_group_name_H-M   'P 1'
#
loop_
_entity.id
_entity.type
_entity.pdbx_description
1 polymer ?
#
loop_
_entity_poly.entity_id
_entity_poly.type
_entity_poly.pdbx_seq_one_letter_code
_entity_poly.pdbx_strand_id
1 'polypeptide(L)' 'MKPNGQKCVLYERDCIGCLECETCDLDPNKVCDNCGKCIDFDDVASIKIDKIYTNPDDYQG' A
#
# COMPACT_ATOMS: atom_id res chain seq x y z
N MET A 1 -15.08 -12.13 3.33
CA MET A 1 -14.99 -11.63 4.71
C MET A 1 -13.60 -11.93 5.23
N LYS A 2 -12.79 -10.90 5.58
CA LYS A 2 -11.45 -11.13 6.15
C LYS A 2 -11.62 -11.83 7.52
N PRO A 3 -10.89 -12.91 7.82
CA PRO A 3 -11.07 -13.66 9.06
C PRO A 3 -10.70 -12.81 10.29
N ASN A 4 -11.50 -12.95 11.36
CA ASN A 4 -11.20 -12.34 12.67
C ASN A 4 -9.86 -12.87 13.20
N GLY A 5 -8.99 -11.97 13.65
CA GLY A 5 -7.63 -12.28 14.14
C GLY A 5 -6.50 -11.75 13.25
N GLN A 6 -6.81 -11.24 12.05
CA GLN A 6 -5.86 -10.44 11.28
C GLN A 6 -5.84 -8.98 11.77
N LYS A 7 -4.68 -8.34 11.69
CA LYS A 7 -4.55 -6.89 11.92
C LYS A 7 -5.26 -6.12 10.80
N CYS A 8 -5.88 -5.01 11.17
CA CYS A 8 -6.45 -4.09 10.21
C CYS A 8 -5.33 -3.43 9.40
N VAL A 9 -5.54 -3.29 8.08
CA VAL A 9 -4.54 -2.69 7.18
C VAL A 9 -4.55 -1.17 7.19
N LEU A 10 -5.65 -0.55 7.66
CA LEU A 10 -5.80 0.91 7.74
C LEU A 10 -5.51 1.47 9.14
N TYR A 11 -5.64 0.66 10.18
CA TYR A 11 -5.61 1.12 11.57
C TYR A 11 -4.85 0.14 12.47
N GLU A 12 -4.19 0.63 13.52
CA GLU A 12 -3.50 -0.19 14.53
C GLU A 12 -4.48 -0.87 15.50
N ARG A 13 -5.34 -1.76 14.97
CA ARG A 13 -6.32 -2.56 15.71
C ARG A 13 -6.56 -3.90 15.03
N ASP A 14 -7.24 -4.80 15.70
CA ASP A 14 -7.73 -6.03 15.06
C ASP A 14 -8.82 -5.70 14.03
N CYS A 15 -8.86 -6.48 12.95
CA CYS A 15 -9.87 -6.30 11.91
C CYS A 15 -11.26 -6.61 12.46
N ILE A 16 -12.20 -5.67 12.27
CA ILE A 16 -13.61 -5.80 12.69
C ILE A 16 -14.56 -6.08 11.52
N GLY A 17 -14.03 -6.33 10.31
CA GLY A 17 -14.86 -6.62 9.13
C GLY A 17 -15.68 -5.44 8.60
N CYS A 18 -15.22 -4.19 8.80
CA CYS A 18 -15.94 -2.99 8.34
C CYS A 18 -15.99 -2.80 6.81
N LEU A 19 -15.13 -3.50 6.05
CA LEU A 19 -15.00 -3.40 4.58
C LEU A 19 -14.57 -2.02 4.04
N GLU A 20 -14.17 -1.12 4.92
CA GLU A 20 -13.65 0.21 4.54
C GLU A 20 -12.44 0.11 3.60
N CYS A 21 -11.51 -0.80 3.87
CA CYS A 21 -10.33 -1.04 3.03
C CYS A 21 -10.64 -1.59 1.63
N GLU A 22 -11.89 -2.01 1.38
CA GLU A 22 -12.35 -2.51 0.08
C GLU A 22 -13.20 -1.47 -0.65
N THR A 23 -13.46 -0.30 -0.05
CA THR A 23 -14.29 0.77 -0.63
C THR A 23 -13.40 1.88 -1.19
N CYS A 24 -13.78 2.48 -2.32
CA CYS A 24 -13.04 3.60 -2.89
C CYS A 24 -13.30 4.90 -2.11
N ASP A 25 -12.23 5.60 -1.72
CA ASP A 25 -12.34 6.86 -0.98
C ASP A 25 -13.00 7.99 -1.79
N LEU A 26 -12.95 7.91 -3.12
CA LEU A 26 -13.57 8.91 -4.03
C LEU A 26 -15.02 8.56 -4.42
N ASP A 27 -15.38 7.29 -4.43
CA ASP A 27 -16.71 6.83 -4.83
C ASP A 27 -17.19 5.70 -3.90
N PRO A 28 -18.12 5.98 -2.96
CA PRO A 28 -18.58 4.99 -2.00
C PRO A 28 -19.36 3.83 -2.65
N ASN A 29 -19.75 3.93 -3.92
CA ASN A 29 -20.40 2.84 -4.66
C ASN A 29 -19.41 1.93 -5.37
N LYS A 30 -18.11 2.27 -5.36
CA LYS A 30 -17.06 1.54 -6.09
C LYS A 30 -16.20 0.72 -5.13
N VAL A 31 -16.02 -0.56 -5.45
CA VAL A 31 -14.99 -1.40 -4.81
C VAL A 31 -13.61 -0.87 -5.21
N CYS A 32 -12.72 -0.70 -4.24
CA CYS A 32 -11.36 -0.24 -4.50
C CYS A 32 -10.64 -1.24 -5.43
N ASP A 33 -10.15 -0.73 -6.56
CA ASP A 33 -9.38 -1.47 -7.57
C ASP A 33 -7.90 -1.05 -7.56
N ASN A 34 -7.45 -0.42 -6.48
CA ASN A 34 -6.10 0.13 -6.32
C ASN A 34 -5.68 1.11 -7.44
N CYS A 35 -6.62 1.83 -8.07
CA CYS A 35 -6.28 2.78 -9.14
C CYS A 35 -5.47 4.00 -8.71
N GLY A 36 -5.30 4.25 -7.40
CA GLY A 36 -4.46 5.32 -6.85
C GLY A 36 -4.98 6.75 -7.02
N LYS A 37 -6.14 6.96 -7.66
CA LYS A 37 -6.71 8.30 -7.90
C LYS A 37 -7.07 9.08 -6.64
N CYS A 38 -7.35 8.38 -5.53
CA CYS A 38 -7.65 8.99 -4.23
C CYS A 38 -6.40 9.46 -3.49
N ILE A 39 -5.22 9.08 -3.97
CA ILE A 39 -3.95 9.41 -3.33
C ILE A 39 -3.38 10.60 -4.09
N ASP A 40 -3.10 11.67 -3.36
CA ASP A 40 -2.34 12.80 -3.88
C ASP A 40 -0.87 12.39 -3.90
N PHE A 41 -0.40 11.96 -5.07
CA PHE A 41 1.01 11.71 -5.31
C PHE A 41 1.57 12.93 -6.06
N ASP A 42 2.71 13.45 -5.60
CA ASP A 42 3.61 14.12 -6.55
C ASP A 42 3.92 13.12 -7.67
N ASP A 43 3.91 13.57 -8.94
CA ASP A 43 4.11 12.73 -10.15
C ASP A 43 5.40 11.88 -10.13
N VAL A 44 6.27 12.07 -9.13
CA VAL A 44 7.54 11.39 -8.90
C VAL A 44 7.60 10.74 -7.52
N ALA A 45 7.32 9.44 -7.46
CA ALA A 45 7.80 8.60 -6.37
C ALA A 45 9.34 8.54 -6.42
N SER A 46 9.99 9.34 -5.58
CA SER A 46 11.45 9.47 -5.58
C SER A 46 12.09 8.34 -4.77
N ILE A 47 12.74 7.38 -5.43
CA ILE A 47 13.57 6.38 -4.77
C ILE A 47 15.01 6.88 -4.75
N LYS A 48 15.57 7.09 -3.56
CA LYS A 48 16.98 7.46 -3.42
C LYS A 48 17.86 6.25 -3.68
N ILE A 49 18.71 6.34 -4.70
CA ILE A 49 19.76 5.35 -4.94
C ILE A 49 20.93 5.72 -4.02
N ASP A 50 21.17 4.89 -2.99
CA ASP A 50 22.33 5.11 -2.11
C ASP A 50 23.64 4.65 -2.76
N LYS A 51 23.62 3.54 -3.50
CA LYS A 51 24.80 2.98 -4.19
C LYS A 51 24.39 2.21 -5.46
N ILE A 52 25.28 2.21 -6.45
CA ILE A 52 25.19 1.40 -7.67
C ILE A 52 26.40 0.45 -7.68
N TYR A 53 26.14 -0.84 -7.84
CA TYR A 53 27.17 -1.87 -7.95
C TYR A 53 27.26 -2.31 -9.42
N THR A 54 28.45 -2.23 -10.01
CA THR A 54 28.70 -2.67 -11.40
C THR A 54 29.29 -4.08 -11.49
N ASN A 55 29.76 -4.63 -10.38
CA ASN A 55 30.21 -6.01 -10.26
C ASN A 55 29.32 -6.72 -9.21
N PRO A 56 28.70 -7.87 -9.53
CA PRO A 56 27.93 -8.67 -8.58
C PRO A 56 28.71 -9.03 -7.31
N ASP A 57 30.02 -9.23 -7.41
CA ASP A 57 30.87 -9.59 -6.26
C ASP A 57 31.01 -8.45 -5.22
N ASP A 58 30.71 -7.20 -5.61
CA ASP A 58 30.76 -6.03 -4.72
C ASP A 58 29.47 -5.89 -3.87
N TYR A 59 28.41 -6.63 -4.19
CA TYR A 59 27.14 -6.60 -3.44
C TYR A 59 27.20 -7.53 -2.22
N GLN A 60 27.16 -6.95 -1.01
CA GLN A 60 27.19 -7.65 0.28
C GLN A 60 25.81 -7.64 0.94
N GLY A 61 24.80 -8.17 0.23
CA GLY A 61 23.41 -8.21 0.69
C GLY A 61 23.19 -8.93 2.02
#